data_AF-A0A536EQA3-F1
#
_entry.id   AF-A0A536EQA3-F1
#
_cell.length_a   1.000
_cell.length_b   1.000
_cell.length_c   1.000
_cell.angle_alpha   90.00
_cell.angle_beta   90.00
_cell.angle_gamma   90.00
#
_symmetry.space_group_name_H-M   'P 1'
#
loop_
_entity.id
_entity.type
_entity.pdbx_description
1 polymer ?
#
loop_
_entity_poly.entity_id
_entity_poly.type
_entity_poly.pdbx_seq_one_letter_code
_entity_poly.pdbx_strand_id
1 'polypeptide(L)'
;TFTVSMVVGFLTAFGMFGSILFTPLVFQGVLGISATNSGALITPMMFGLLGASTATGFVMRRITNYRYLGTLGVAVMIFGMWLLSQVTPGTPEWHVVADLIVVGLGIGTTFPLYLTAVQVALPRQFMGVASSQIQFWRNLGGTVGSAILGAVLANRLPDYLTARTAALHLPPQVIASLPKTGSANAILDPTLLAKLPAGFVQAIRFALSDTLHDIYIFAGAILVIALVSTVFLKEVPLTGAASGRGFDAPPVEVEEEEREAVAR
;
A
#
# COMPACT_ATOMS: atom_id res chain seq x y z
N THR A 1 -13.18 7.95 -17.30
CA THR A 1 -12.02 7.08 -17.02
C THR A 1 -10.98 7.80 -16.20
N PHE A 2 -10.49 8.97 -16.64
CA PHE A 2 -9.49 9.77 -15.91
C PHE A 2 -9.79 10.00 -14.42
N THR A 3 -10.92 10.64 -14.08
CA THR A 3 -11.30 10.92 -12.68
C THR A 3 -11.44 9.66 -11.83
N VAL A 4 -12.05 8.60 -12.39
CA VAL A 4 -12.24 7.32 -11.68
C VAL A 4 -10.89 6.69 -11.37
N SER A 5 -9.95 6.68 -12.31
CA SER A 5 -8.60 6.17 -12.07
C SER A 5 -7.83 6.97 -11.02
N MET A 6 -8.06 8.29 -10.92
CA MET A 6 -7.47 9.12 -9.87
C MET A 6 -8.02 8.77 -8.49
N VAL A 7 -9.34 8.65 -8.36
CA VAL A 7 -10.01 8.26 -7.11
C VAL A 7 -9.55 6.88 -6.67
N VAL A 8 -9.55 5.91 -7.60
CA VAL A 8 -9.07 4.55 -7.30
C VAL A 8 -7.59 4.58 -6.93
N GLY A 9 -6.74 5.30 -7.68
CA GLY A 9 -5.32 5.46 -7.37
C GLY A 9 -5.10 6.01 -5.97
N PHE A 10 -5.83 7.07 -5.59
CA PHE A 10 -5.81 7.64 -4.23
C PHE A 10 -6.21 6.61 -3.16
N LEU A 11 -7.34 5.92 -3.33
CA LEU A 11 -7.85 4.96 -2.34
C LEU A 11 -6.96 3.71 -2.24
N THR A 12 -6.44 3.20 -3.35
CA THR A 12 -5.48 2.08 -3.34
C THR A 12 -4.16 2.48 -2.69
N ALA A 13 -3.72 3.73 -2.86
CA ALA A 13 -2.53 4.24 -2.20
C ALA A 13 -2.70 4.32 -0.68
N PHE A 14 -3.87 4.74 -0.22
CA PHE A 14 -4.22 4.73 1.20
C PHE A 14 -3.98 3.34 1.81
N GLY A 15 -4.54 2.29 1.19
CA GLY A 15 -4.35 0.92 1.65
C GLY A 15 -2.90 0.47 1.55
N MET A 16 -2.24 0.70 0.41
CA MET A 16 -0.85 0.34 0.18
C MET A 16 0.11 0.91 1.24
N PHE A 17 0.01 2.22 1.52
CA PHE A 17 0.83 2.86 2.55
C PHE A 17 0.45 2.39 3.95
N GLY A 18 -0.83 2.10 4.21
CA GLY A 18 -1.27 1.44 5.43
C GLY A 18 -0.60 0.08 5.65
N SER A 19 -0.48 -0.77 4.64
CA SER A 19 0.29 -2.01 4.79
C SER A 19 1.77 -1.74 5.03
N ILE A 20 2.40 -0.94 4.16
CA ILE A 20 3.86 -0.79 4.17
C ILE A 20 4.35 -0.17 5.48
N LEU A 21 3.64 0.85 6.00
CA LEU A 21 4.07 1.57 7.20
C LEU A 21 3.85 0.78 8.49
N PHE A 22 2.78 -0.03 8.56
CA PHE A 22 2.41 -0.75 9.79
C PHE A 22 2.89 -2.21 9.81
N THR A 23 3.36 -2.77 8.70
CA THR A 23 3.95 -4.13 8.68
C THR A 23 5.16 -4.29 9.62
N PRO A 24 6.13 -3.35 9.68
CA PRO A 24 7.20 -3.44 10.66
C PRO A 24 6.67 -3.49 12.11
N LEU A 25 5.57 -2.79 12.39
CA LEU A 25 4.92 -2.80 13.70
C LEU A 25 4.28 -4.16 14.04
N VAL A 26 3.80 -4.90 13.04
CA VAL A 26 3.36 -6.30 13.23
C VAL A 26 4.55 -7.18 13.65
N PHE A 27 5.64 -7.18 12.90
CA PHE A 27 6.78 -8.06 13.20
C PHE A 27 7.51 -7.67 14.48
N GLN A 28 7.82 -6.39 14.64
CA GLN A 28 8.60 -5.91 15.78
C GLN A 28 7.73 -5.81 17.04
N GLY A 29 6.49 -5.33 16.89
CA GLY A 29 5.61 -5.03 18.02
C GLY A 29 4.73 -6.18 18.47
N VAL A 30 4.18 -6.98 17.56
CA VAL A 30 3.28 -8.09 17.92
C VAL A 30 4.09 -9.37 18.11
N LEU A 31 4.94 -9.70 17.15
CA LEU A 31 5.73 -10.94 17.16
C LEU A 31 7.02 -10.81 17.98
N GLY A 32 7.52 -9.59 18.20
CA GLY A 32 8.75 -9.36 18.97
C GLY A 32 10.02 -9.74 18.22
N ILE A 33 9.98 -9.73 16.89
CA ILE A 33 11.11 -10.00 16.01
C ILE A 33 12.01 -8.76 15.94
N SER A 34 13.33 -8.95 15.85
CA SER A 34 14.27 -7.84 15.71
C SER A 34 14.00 -7.02 14.44
N ALA A 35 14.35 -5.73 14.47
CA ALA A 35 14.22 -4.86 13.30
C ALA A 35 14.93 -5.41 12.05
N THR A 36 16.13 -5.98 12.23
CA THR A 36 16.91 -6.60 11.16
C THR A 36 16.17 -7.77 10.51
N ASN A 37 15.63 -8.69 11.30
CA ASN A 37 14.90 -9.84 10.78
C ASN A 37 13.55 -9.43 10.18
N SER A 38 12.87 -8.45 10.77
CA SER A 38 11.61 -7.92 10.22
C SER A 38 11.78 -7.37 8.80
N GLY A 39 12.90 -6.70 8.52
CA GLY A 39 13.22 -6.22 7.17
C GLY A 39 13.36 -7.36 6.17
N ALA A 40 14.04 -8.44 6.55
CA ALA A 40 14.16 -9.63 5.72
C ALA A 40 12.78 -10.25 5.42
N LEU A 41 11.89 -10.32 6.41
CA LEU A 41 10.53 -10.87 6.28
C LEU A 41 9.56 -9.99 5.47
N ILE A 42 9.89 -8.71 5.25
CA ILE A 42 9.15 -7.84 4.32
C ILE A 42 9.58 -8.07 2.86
N THR A 43 10.78 -8.61 2.62
CA THR A 43 11.29 -8.85 1.25
C THR A 43 10.37 -9.73 0.38
N PRO A 44 9.78 -10.83 0.89
CA PRO A 44 8.77 -11.62 0.16
C PRO A 44 7.59 -10.82 -0.38
N MET A 45 7.14 -9.78 0.35
CA MET A 45 6.09 -8.88 -0.13
C MET A 45 6.47 -8.22 -1.46
N MET A 46 7.74 -7.79 -1.58
CA MET A 46 8.26 -7.17 -2.80
C MET A 46 8.32 -8.18 -3.95
N PHE A 47 8.66 -9.44 -3.68
CA PHE A 47 8.60 -10.49 -4.70
C PHE A 47 7.17 -10.73 -5.19
N GLY A 48 6.17 -10.74 -4.30
CA GLY A 48 4.76 -10.79 -4.65
C GLY A 48 4.35 -9.60 -5.54
N LEU A 49 4.74 -8.40 -5.15
CA LEU A 49 4.48 -7.17 -5.90
C LEU A 49 5.10 -7.19 -7.29
N LEU A 50 6.39 -7.54 -7.40
CA LEU A 50 7.09 -7.61 -8.69
C LEU A 50 6.49 -8.70 -9.57
N GLY A 51 6.25 -9.89 -9.02
CA GLY A 51 5.65 -11.01 -9.74
C GLY A 51 4.26 -10.67 -10.29
N ALA A 52 3.38 -10.10 -9.47
CA ALA A 52 2.05 -9.68 -9.90
C ALA A 52 2.11 -8.53 -10.92
N SER A 53 3.02 -7.56 -10.75
CA SER A 53 3.19 -6.45 -11.69
C SER A 53 3.64 -6.93 -13.07
N THR A 54 4.64 -7.80 -13.11
CA THR A 54 5.12 -8.42 -14.35
C THR A 54 4.02 -9.26 -15.01
N ALA A 55 3.34 -10.13 -14.23
CA ALA A 55 2.24 -10.95 -14.74
C ALA A 55 1.10 -10.08 -15.30
N THR A 56 0.73 -9.03 -14.59
CA THR A 56 -0.30 -8.07 -15.02
C THR A 56 0.09 -7.41 -16.34
N GLY A 57 1.34 -6.96 -16.49
CA GLY A 57 1.83 -6.39 -17.74
C GLY A 57 1.74 -7.35 -18.94
N PHE A 58 2.03 -8.65 -18.76
CA PHE A 58 1.86 -9.66 -19.80
C PHE A 58 0.38 -9.92 -20.12
N VAL A 59 -0.45 -10.05 -19.10
CA VAL A 59 -1.89 -10.32 -19.23
C VAL A 59 -2.61 -9.18 -19.94
N MET A 60 -2.26 -7.92 -19.62
CA MET A 60 -2.82 -6.73 -20.26
C MET A 60 -2.55 -6.65 -21.76
N ARG A 61 -1.51 -7.32 -22.27
CA ARG A 61 -1.26 -7.41 -23.73
C ARG A 61 -2.21 -8.37 -24.45
N ARG A 62 -2.80 -9.33 -23.73
CA ARG A 62 -3.66 -10.37 -24.30
C ARG A 62 -5.15 -10.16 -24.02
N ILE A 63 -5.50 -9.43 -22.96
CA ILE A 63 -6.88 -9.19 -22.56
C ILE A 63 -7.39 -7.85 -23.13
N THR A 64 -8.61 -7.86 -23.68
CA THR A 64 -9.35 -6.67 -24.11
C THR A 64 -9.99 -5.90 -22.94
N ASN A 65 -10.50 -6.61 -21.92
CA ASN A 65 -11.23 -6.04 -20.79
C ASN A 65 -10.40 -6.09 -19.50
N TYR A 66 -9.56 -5.08 -19.27
CA TYR A 66 -8.63 -5.03 -18.13
C TYR A 66 -9.29 -4.64 -16.79
N ARG A 67 -10.57 -4.21 -16.80
CA ARG A 67 -11.32 -3.83 -15.58
C ARG A 67 -11.39 -4.96 -14.56
N TYR A 68 -11.66 -6.18 -15.02
CA TYR A 68 -11.74 -7.37 -14.14
C TYR A 68 -10.44 -7.64 -13.42
N LEU A 69 -9.30 -7.39 -14.08
CA LEU A 69 -7.98 -7.57 -13.48
C LEU A 69 -7.73 -6.57 -12.35
N GLY A 70 -8.23 -5.33 -12.49
CA GLY A 70 -8.15 -4.30 -11.44
C GLY A 70 -9.04 -4.58 -10.26
N THR A 71 -10.28 -4.98 -10.52
CA THR A 71 -11.21 -5.41 -9.47
C THR A 71 -10.63 -6.61 -8.72
N LEU A 72 -10.06 -7.59 -9.42
CA LEU A 72 -9.38 -8.73 -8.79
C LEU A 72 -8.19 -8.28 -7.94
N GLY A 73 -7.32 -7.40 -8.45
CA GLY A 73 -6.18 -6.89 -7.69
C GLY A 73 -6.58 -6.16 -6.41
N VAL A 74 -7.61 -5.32 -6.46
CA VAL A 74 -8.14 -4.63 -5.26
C VAL A 74 -8.77 -5.64 -4.30
N ALA A 75 -9.52 -6.63 -4.79
CA ALA A 75 -10.11 -7.67 -3.95
C ALA A 75 -9.05 -8.53 -3.24
N VAL A 76 -7.98 -8.91 -3.95
CA VAL A 76 -6.83 -9.60 -3.37
C VAL A 76 -6.16 -8.76 -2.29
N MET A 77 -6.03 -7.45 -2.52
CA MET A 77 -5.48 -6.53 -1.51
C MET A 77 -6.38 -6.44 -0.27
N ILE A 78 -7.70 -6.33 -0.43
CA ILE A 78 -8.66 -6.34 0.69
C ILE A 78 -8.54 -7.64 1.48
N PHE A 79 -8.46 -8.78 0.80
CA PHE A 79 -8.30 -10.08 1.43
C PHE A 79 -6.98 -10.15 2.22
N GLY A 80 -5.88 -9.63 1.67
CA GLY A 80 -4.61 -9.52 2.38
C GLY A 80 -4.69 -8.62 3.64
N MET A 81 -5.40 -7.49 3.58
CA MET A 81 -5.65 -6.65 4.77
C MET A 81 -6.43 -7.41 5.84
N TRP A 82 -7.45 -8.17 5.43
CA TRP A 82 -8.26 -8.96 6.35
C TRP A 82 -7.45 -10.09 7.01
N LEU A 83 -6.55 -10.74 6.27
CA LEU A 83 -5.61 -11.72 6.84
C LEU A 83 -4.68 -11.07 7.86
N LEU A 84 -4.04 -9.95 7.51
CA LEU A 84 -3.17 -9.21 8.42
C LEU A 84 -3.89 -8.71 9.68
N SER A 85 -5.19 -8.41 9.58
CA SER A 85 -5.98 -8.00 10.75
C SER A 85 -6.10 -9.11 11.81
N GLN A 86 -5.91 -10.38 11.44
CA GLN A 86 -6.05 -11.52 12.36
C GLN A 86 -4.75 -11.90 13.08
N VAL A 87 -3.66 -11.15 12.85
CA VAL A 87 -2.35 -11.45 13.43
C VAL A 87 -2.34 -11.14 14.93
N THR A 88 -2.02 -12.16 15.72
CA THR A 88 -2.06 -12.14 17.19
C THR A 88 -0.66 -12.49 17.75
N PRO A 89 -0.31 -12.09 18.99
CA PRO A 89 0.93 -12.55 19.64
C PRO A 89 0.91 -14.08 19.78
N GLY A 90 1.65 -14.78 18.91
CA GLY A 90 1.66 -16.25 18.81
C GLY A 90 1.45 -16.78 17.39
N THR A 91 1.02 -15.93 16.45
CA THR A 91 0.99 -16.29 15.03
C THR A 91 2.41 -16.61 14.55
N PRO A 92 2.65 -17.76 13.89
CA PRO A 92 3.98 -18.08 13.38
C PRO A 92 4.35 -17.17 12.22
N GLU A 93 5.64 -16.84 12.12
CA GLU A 93 6.16 -15.79 11.21
C GLU A 93 5.80 -16.04 9.73
N TRP A 94 5.79 -17.31 9.32
CA TRP A 94 5.50 -17.70 7.94
C TRP A 94 4.07 -17.36 7.51
N HIS A 95 3.09 -17.35 8.43
CA HIS A 95 1.72 -16.95 8.10
C HIS A 95 1.69 -15.47 7.73
N VAL A 96 2.34 -14.62 8.53
CA VAL A 96 2.41 -13.18 8.25
C VAL A 96 3.14 -12.91 6.93
N VAL A 97 4.20 -13.67 6.63
CA VAL A 97 4.88 -13.58 5.33
C VAL A 97 3.95 -13.96 4.18
N ALA A 98 3.15 -15.02 4.32
CA ALA A 98 2.16 -15.40 3.31
C ALA A 98 1.10 -14.31 3.11
N ASP A 99 0.60 -13.72 4.19
CA ASP A 99 -0.37 -12.62 4.15
C ASP A 99 0.21 -11.39 3.42
N LEU A 100 1.48 -11.08 3.67
CA LEU A 100 2.19 -9.99 2.98
C LEU A 100 2.41 -10.28 1.50
N ILE A 101 2.66 -11.53 1.11
CA ILE A 101 2.73 -11.89 -0.31
C ILE A 101 1.37 -11.61 -0.97
N VAL A 102 0.25 -11.97 -0.33
CA VAL A 102 -1.11 -11.69 -0.83
C VAL A 102 -1.34 -10.19 -1.00
N VAL A 103 -0.98 -9.37 0.00
CA VAL A 103 -1.04 -7.91 -0.11
C VAL A 103 -0.16 -7.40 -1.25
N GLY A 104 1.07 -7.91 -1.36
CA GLY A 104 2.01 -7.59 -2.43
C GLY A 104 1.43 -7.89 -3.81
N LEU A 105 0.78 -9.04 -3.99
CA LEU A 105 0.10 -9.40 -5.24
C LEU A 105 -0.98 -8.37 -5.61
N GLY A 106 -1.81 -7.96 -4.66
CA GLY A 106 -2.85 -6.95 -4.88
C GLY A 106 -2.29 -5.58 -5.30
N ILE A 107 -1.23 -5.13 -4.62
CA ILE A 107 -0.52 -3.89 -4.97
C ILE A 107 0.11 -4.01 -6.36
N GLY A 108 0.79 -5.12 -6.64
CA GLY A 108 1.49 -5.38 -7.90
C GLY A 108 0.54 -5.43 -9.10
N THR A 109 -0.68 -5.93 -8.93
CA THR A 109 -1.69 -5.93 -10.00
C THR A 109 -2.30 -4.55 -10.23
N THR A 110 -2.59 -3.81 -9.17
CA THR A 110 -3.26 -2.50 -9.28
C THR A 110 -2.34 -1.42 -9.84
N PHE A 111 -1.06 -1.44 -9.49
CA PHE A 111 -0.12 -0.38 -9.81
C PHE A 111 0.09 -0.12 -11.32
N PRO A 112 0.52 -1.10 -12.15
CA PRO A 112 0.71 -0.89 -13.58
C PRO A 112 -0.63 -0.70 -14.32
N LEU A 113 -1.70 -1.31 -13.82
CA LEU A 113 -3.00 -1.30 -14.46
C LEU A 113 -3.61 0.10 -14.55
N TYR A 114 -3.70 0.82 -13.43
CA TYR A 114 -4.32 2.15 -13.43
C TYR A 114 -3.47 3.18 -14.18
N LEU A 115 -2.14 3.03 -14.14
CA LEU A 115 -1.23 3.84 -14.94
C LEU A 115 -1.51 3.69 -16.44
N THR A 116 -1.56 2.45 -16.92
CA THR A 116 -1.83 2.18 -18.34
C THR A 116 -3.27 2.55 -18.73
N ALA A 117 -4.26 2.35 -17.86
CA ALA A 117 -5.66 2.68 -18.15
C ALA A 117 -5.86 4.18 -18.43
N VAL A 118 -5.19 5.06 -17.69
CA VAL A 118 -5.25 6.51 -17.91
C VAL A 118 -4.47 6.90 -19.16
N GLN A 119 -3.30 6.30 -19.37
CA GLN A 119 -2.46 6.57 -20.53
C GLN A 119 -3.18 6.27 -21.85
N VAL A 120 -3.91 5.15 -21.93
CA VAL A 120 -4.66 4.78 -23.15
C VAL A 120 -5.91 5.64 -23.34
N ALA A 121 -6.43 6.27 -22.29
CA ALA A 121 -7.60 7.15 -22.36
C ALA A 121 -7.27 8.58 -22.85
N LEU A 122 -5.99 8.92 -23.01
CA LEU A 122 -5.55 10.29 -23.36
C LEU A 122 -4.72 10.33 -24.66
N PRO A 123 -4.76 11.45 -25.40
CA PRO A 123 -3.85 11.69 -26.50
C PRO A 123 -2.37 11.64 -26.06
N ARG A 124 -1.47 11.18 -26.94
CA ARG A 124 -0.04 10.98 -26.64
C ARG A 124 0.66 12.22 -26.04
N GLN A 125 0.26 13.42 -26.47
CA GLN A 125 0.79 14.69 -25.97
C GLN A 125 0.54 14.92 -24.46
N PHE A 126 -0.45 14.24 -23.86
CA PHE A 126 -0.78 14.36 -22.44
C PHE A 126 -0.29 13.19 -21.59
N MET A 127 0.51 12.28 -22.13
CA MET A 127 1.01 11.10 -21.42
C MET A 127 1.86 11.46 -20.19
N GLY A 128 2.66 12.52 -20.28
CA GLY A 128 3.42 13.06 -19.16
C GLY A 128 2.50 13.56 -18.04
N VAL A 129 1.49 14.36 -18.39
CA VAL A 129 0.48 14.88 -17.46
C VAL A 129 -0.27 13.73 -16.78
N ALA A 130 -0.69 12.71 -17.54
CA ALA A 130 -1.36 11.53 -17.03
C ALA A 130 -0.56 10.82 -15.93
N SER A 131 0.71 10.52 -16.21
CA SER A 131 1.61 9.84 -15.26
C SER A 131 1.82 10.66 -14.00
N SER A 132 2.11 11.96 -14.16
CA SER A 132 2.33 12.87 -13.02
C SER A 132 1.08 13.01 -12.15
N GLN A 133 -0.10 13.10 -12.75
CA GLN A 133 -1.36 13.20 -12.02
C GLN A 133 -1.67 11.93 -11.22
N ILE A 134 -1.44 10.75 -11.79
CA ILE A 134 -1.61 9.48 -11.06
C ILE A 134 -0.65 9.41 -9.87
N GLN A 135 0.62 9.78 -10.08
CA GLN A 135 1.59 9.80 -9.00
C GLN A 135 1.24 10.82 -7.92
N PHE A 136 0.75 12.01 -8.30
CA PHE A 136 0.28 13.02 -7.38
C PHE A 136 -0.86 12.51 -6.50
N TRP A 137 -1.94 11.98 -7.09
CA TRP A 137 -3.07 11.42 -6.34
C TRP A 137 -2.69 10.23 -5.47
N ARG A 138 -1.78 9.40 -5.96
CA ARG A 138 -1.24 8.27 -5.19
C ARG A 138 -0.44 8.75 -3.98
N ASN A 139 0.47 9.71 -4.17
CA ASN A 139 1.26 10.27 -3.06
C ASN A 139 0.35 10.99 -2.06
N LEU A 140 -0.67 11.71 -2.54
CA LEU A 140 -1.66 12.34 -1.68
C LEU A 140 -2.44 11.30 -0.87
N GLY A 141 -2.89 10.20 -1.50
CA GLY A 141 -3.56 9.09 -0.82
C GLY A 141 -2.67 8.39 0.20
N GLY A 142 -1.39 8.24 -0.11
CA GLY A 142 -0.39 7.71 0.82
C GLY A 142 -0.17 8.59 2.05
N THR A 143 -0.02 9.91 1.84
CA THR A 143 0.16 10.88 2.93
C THR A 143 -1.09 11.04 3.79
N VAL A 144 -2.26 11.15 3.17
CA VAL A 144 -3.54 11.23 3.91
C VAL A 144 -3.80 9.92 4.64
N GLY A 145 -3.53 8.78 3.99
CA GLY A 145 -3.69 7.46 4.59
C GLY A 145 -2.77 7.21 5.77
N SER A 146 -1.50 7.55 5.65
CA SER A 146 -0.55 7.41 6.76
C SER A 146 -0.90 8.32 7.94
N ALA A 147 -1.36 9.54 7.69
CA ALA A 147 -1.79 10.46 8.74
C ALA A 147 -3.05 9.96 9.46
N ILE A 148 -4.07 9.52 8.73
CA ILE A 148 -5.32 9.00 9.32
C ILE A 148 -5.06 7.71 10.09
N LEU A 149 -4.36 6.74 9.50
CA LEU A 149 -4.05 5.48 10.17
C LEU A 149 -3.11 5.69 11.37
N GLY A 150 -2.18 6.64 11.29
CA GLY A 150 -1.35 7.07 12.42
C GLY A 150 -2.17 7.71 13.53
N ALA A 151 -3.18 8.50 13.19
CA ALA A 151 -4.13 9.03 14.17
C ALA A 151 -4.98 7.91 14.80
N VAL A 152 -5.41 6.91 14.03
CA VAL A 152 -6.10 5.73 14.56
C VAL A 152 -5.21 5.00 15.56
N LEU A 153 -3.96 4.72 15.20
CA LEU A 153 -2.97 4.14 16.12
C LEU A 153 -2.84 4.96 17.41
N ALA A 154 -2.69 6.28 17.27
CA ALA A 154 -2.46 7.17 18.40
C ALA A 154 -3.66 7.28 19.36
N ASN A 155 -4.88 7.15 18.85
CA ASN A 155 -6.09 7.19 19.67
C ASN A 155 -6.45 5.81 20.26
N ARG A 156 -6.28 4.73 19.49
CA ARG A 156 -6.69 3.37 19.92
C ARG A 156 -5.68 2.69 20.83
N LEU A 157 -4.39 2.89 20.60
CA LEU A 157 -3.35 2.19 21.35
C LEU A 157 -3.39 2.49 22.86
N PRO A 158 -3.55 3.74 23.32
CA PRO A 158 -3.68 4.03 24.75
C PRO A 158 -4.91 3.37 25.39
N ASP A 159 -6.03 3.30 24.67
CA ASP A 159 -7.26 2.66 25.16
C ASP A 159 -7.06 1.16 25.38
N TYR A 160 -6.50 0.47 24.38
CA TYR A 160 -6.20 -0.96 24.49
C TYR A 160 -5.13 -1.24 25.54
N LEU A 161 -4.09 -0.42 25.64
CA LEU A 161 -3.08 -0.55 26.70
C LEU A 161 -3.70 -0.40 28.08
N THR A 162 -4.57 0.59 28.29
CA THR A 162 -5.26 0.81 29.56
C THR A 162 -6.17 -0.38 29.90
N ALA A 163 -6.96 -0.86 28.94
CA ALA A 163 -7.84 -2.01 29.13
C ALA A 163 -7.07 -3.30 29.48
N ARG A 164 -5.96 -3.58 28.79
CA ARG A 164 -5.14 -4.77 29.02
C ARG A 164 -4.33 -4.68 30.31
N THR A 165 -3.89 -3.48 30.73
CA THR A 165 -3.11 -3.28 31.95
C THR A 165 -3.97 -3.16 33.21
N ALA A 166 -5.21 -2.67 33.10
CA ALA A 166 -6.18 -2.64 34.20
C ALA A 166 -6.43 -4.05 34.78
N ALA A 167 -6.41 -5.09 33.94
CA ALA A 167 -6.55 -6.48 34.36
C ALA A 167 -5.37 -6.99 35.23
N LEU A 168 -4.20 -6.33 35.18
CA LEU A 168 -2.99 -6.74 35.88
C LEU A 168 -2.75 -6.02 37.24
N HIS A 169 -3.66 -5.13 37.69
CA HIS A 169 -3.54 -4.40 38.97
C HIS A 169 -2.17 -3.76 39.21
N LEU A 170 -1.64 -3.05 38.20
CA LEU A 170 -0.26 -2.57 38.21
C LEU A 170 -0.06 -1.27 39.02
N PRO A 171 1.16 -1.02 39.51
CA PRO A 171 1.52 0.24 40.16
C PRO A 171 1.32 1.45 39.22
N PRO A 172 0.74 2.57 39.69
CA PRO A 172 0.45 3.75 38.88
C PRO A 172 1.67 4.36 38.17
N GLN A 173 2.87 4.14 38.72
CA GLN A 173 4.13 4.70 38.20
C GLN A 173 4.51 4.12 36.83
N VAL A 174 4.20 2.84 36.56
CA VAL A 174 4.50 2.19 35.28
C VAL A 174 3.54 2.67 34.18
N ILE A 175 2.28 2.89 34.54
CA ILE A 175 1.26 3.46 33.65
C ILE A 175 1.62 4.91 33.28
N ALA A 176 2.17 5.68 34.21
CA ALA A 176 2.62 7.05 33.96
C ALA A 176 3.86 7.14 33.05
N SER A 177 4.70 6.10 33.02
CA SER A 177 5.89 6.02 32.16
C SER A 177 5.61 5.49 30.74
N LEU A 178 4.41 4.97 30.47
CA LEU A 178 4.02 4.60 29.12
C LEU A 178 4.03 5.86 28.23
N PRO A 179 4.54 5.77 26.99
CA PRO A 179 4.41 6.84 26.02
C PRO A 179 2.93 7.19 25.85
N LYS A 180 2.51 8.33 26.41
CA LYS A 180 1.16 8.90 26.23
C LYS A 180 0.96 9.41 24.80
N THR A 181 2.05 9.54 24.07
CA THR A 181 2.08 9.90 22.66
C THR A 181 1.98 8.63 21.84
N GLY A 182 1.09 8.62 20.84
CA GLY A 182 0.85 7.50 19.91
C GLY A 182 2.03 7.05 19.04
N SER A 183 3.26 7.29 19.49
CA SER A 183 4.50 6.90 18.85
C SER A 183 4.76 5.42 19.13
N ALA A 184 4.24 4.54 18.27
CA ALA A 184 4.54 3.10 18.32
C ALA A 184 6.05 2.81 18.49
N ASN A 185 6.92 3.57 17.83
CA ASN A 185 8.37 3.42 17.94
C ASN A 185 8.91 3.62 19.37
N ALA A 186 8.26 4.45 20.19
CA ALA A 186 8.68 4.66 21.58
C ALA A 186 8.30 3.46 22.47
N ILE A 187 7.25 2.72 22.12
CA ILE A 187 6.79 1.53 22.84
C ILE A 187 7.61 0.30 22.43
N LEU A 188 8.19 0.32 21.23
CA LEU A 188 9.04 -0.74 20.69
C LEU A 188 10.52 -0.67 21.12
N ASP A 189 10.91 0.30 21.97
CA ASP A 189 12.30 0.42 22.39
C ASP A 189 12.74 -0.83 23.19
N PRO A 190 13.72 -1.62 22.69
CA PRO A 190 14.19 -2.84 23.35
C PRO A 190 14.73 -2.58 24.76
N THR A 191 15.29 -1.39 25.00
CA THR A 191 15.86 -1.03 26.31
C THR A 191 14.79 -0.75 27.36
N LEU A 192 13.61 -0.30 26.93
CA LEU A 192 12.45 -0.12 27.80
C LEU A 192 11.75 -1.46 28.03
N LEU A 193 11.54 -2.25 26.97
CA LEU A 193 10.90 -3.56 27.06
C LEU A 193 11.69 -4.56 27.91
N ALA A 194 13.02 -4.52 27.89
CA ALA A 194 13.86 -5.40 28.71
C ALA A 194 13.77 -5.13 30.22
N LYS A 195 13.33 -3.93 30.62
CA LYS A 195 13.16 -3.54 32.03
C LYS A 195 11.76 -3.84 32.57
N LEU A 196 10.85 -4.27 31.70
CA LEU A 196 9.45 -4.46 32.04
C LEU A 196 9.15 -5.93 32.40
N PRO A 197 8.24 -6.19 33.36
CA PRO A 197 7.80 -7.54 33.67
C PRO A 197 7.21 -8.25 32.44
N ALA A 198 7.41 -9.56 32.31
CA ALA A 198 6.96 -10.34 31.15
C ALA A 198 5.46 -10.20 30.86
N GLY A 199 4.62 -10.14 31.91
CA GLY A 199 3.17 -9.92 31.77
C GLY A 199 2.81 -8.56 31.16
N PHE A 200 3.63 -7.54 31.38
CA PHE A 200 3.42 -6.21 30.80
C PHE A 200 3.83 -6.16 29.33
N VAL A 201 4.95 -6.80 28.97
CA VAL A 201 5.36 -6.96 27.57
C VAL A 201 4.28 -7.68 26.77
N GLN A 202 3.68 -8.72 27.34
CA GLN A 202 2.59 -9.44 26.70
C GLN A 202 1.33 -8.57 26.54
N ALA A 203 0.97 -7.77 27.54
CA ALA A 203 -0.14 -6.83 27.45
C ALA A 203 0.08 -5.77 26.34
N ILE A 204 1.30 -5.24 26.20
CA ILE A 204 1.67 -4.33 25.11
C ILE A 204 1.51 -5.01 23.75
N ARG A 205 2.01 -6.24 23.59
CA ARG A 205 1.91 -6.99 22.34
C ARG A 205 0.45 -7.24 21.94
N PHE A 206 -0.41 -7.58 22.89
CA PHE A 206 -1.85 -7.74 22.63
C PHE A 206 -2.51 -6.41 22.29
N ALA A 207 -2.21 -5.33 23.02
CA ALA A 207 -2.77 -4.00 22.70
C ALA A 207 -2.33 -3.50 21.31
N LEU A 208 -1.08 -3.76 20.91
CA LEU A 208 -0.58 -3.48 19.57
C LEU A 208 -1.29 -4.32 18.51
N SER A 209 -1.50 -5.61 18.76
CA SER A 209 -2.25 -6.50 17.86
C SER A 209 -3.71 -6.02 17.69
N ASP A 210 -4.40 -5.69 18.78
CA ASP A 210 -5.76 -5.15 18.76
C ASP A 210 -5.82 -3.82 17.97
N THR A 211 -4.83 -2.95 18.15
CA THR A 211 -4.79 -1.68 17.44
C THR A 211 -4.48 -1.85 15.95
N LEU A 212 -3.58 -2.78 15.60
CA LEU A 212 -3.25 -3.10 14.21
C LEU A 212 -4.43 -3.77 13.50
N HIS A 213 -5.20 -4.59 14.21
CA HIS A 213 -6.46 -5.14 13.72
C HIS A 213 -7.39 -4.01 13.23
N ASP A 214 -7.64 -3.01 14.07
CA ASP A 214 -8.46 -1.83 13.73
C ASP A 214 -7.91 -1.09 12.50
N ILE A 215 -6.60 -0.89 12.42
CA ILE A 215 -5.93 -0.21 11.31
C ILE A 215 -6.13 -0.97 9.99
N TYR A 216 -5.92 -2.29 9.99
CA TYR A 216 -6.08 -3.12 8.79
C TYR A 216 -7.53 -3.25 8.36
N ILE A 217 -8.48 -3.37 9.30
CA ILE A 217 -9.91 -3.38 8.99
C ILE A 217 -10.35 -2.02 8.43
N PHE A 218 -9.89 -0.91 9.01
CA PHE A 218 -10.21 0.42 8.51
C PHE A 218 -9.63 0.65 7.11
N ALA A 219 -8.36 0.28 6.88
CA ALA A 219 -7.74 0.33 5.56
C ALA A 219 -8.49 -0.56 4.55
N GLY A 220 -8.87 -1.78 4.95
CA GLY A 220 -9.69 -2.68 4.15
C GLY A 220 -11.05 -2.08 3.78
N ALA A 221 -11.73 -1.40 4.70
CA ALA A 221 -13.00 -0.71 4.44
C ALA A 221 -12.84 0.41 3.39
N ILE A 222 -11.77 1.20 3.48
CA ILE A 222 -11.45 2.21 2.45
C ILE A 222 -11.18 1.55 1.09
N LEU A 223 -10.53 0.38 1.08
CA LEU A 223 -10.31 -0.37 -0.16
C LEU A 223 -11.59 -0.98 -0.74
N VAL A 224 -12.60 -1.30 0.07
CA VAL A 224 -13.92 -1.67 -0.44
C VAL A 224 -14.53 -0.50 -1.24
N ILE A 225 -14.36 0.74 -0.78
CA ILE A 225 -14.77 1.93 -1.55
C ILE A 225 -13.98 2.03 -2.86
N ALA A 226 -12.67 1.70 -2.83
CA ALA A 226 -11.86 1.61 -4.03
C ALA A 226 -12.39 0.55 -5.01
N LEU A 227 -12.74 -0.63 -4.50
CA LEU A 227 -13.30 -1.75 -5.25
C LEU A 227 -14.59 -1.36 -5.95
N VAL A 228 -15.53 -0.73 -5.23
CA VAL A 228 -16.78 -0.21 -5.80
C VAL A 228 -16.49 0.85 -6.87
N SER A 229 -15.51 1.72 -6.63
CA SER A 229 -15.09 2.73 -7.61
C SER A 229 -14.55 2.11 -8.90
N THR A 230 -13.92 0.91 -8.85
CA THR A 230 -13.44 0.20 -10.05
C THR A 230 -14.55 -0.19 -11.01
N VAL A 231 -15.77 -0.43 -10.51
CA VAL A 231 -16.93 -0.83 -11.34
C VAL A 231 -17.31 0.27 -12.33
N PHE A 232 -17.16 1.53 -11.93
CA PHE A 232 -17.44 2.72 -12.75
C PHE A 232 -16.34 3.06 -13.76
N LEU A 233 -15.25 2.28 -13.79
CA LEU A 233 -14.18 2.48 -14.76
C LEU A 233 -14.68 2.10 -16.16
N LYS A 234 -14.89 3.10 -17.02
CA LYS A 234 -15.19 2.86 -18.44
C LYS A 234 -13.97 2.31 -19.15
N GLU A 235 -14.11 1.10 -19.68
CA GLU A 235 -13.09 0.38 -20.44
C GLU A 235 -12.81 1.10 -21.77
N VAL A 236 -11.53 1.37 -22.04
CA VAL A 236 -11.06 1.83 -23.35
C VAL A 236 -10.20 0.69 -23.90
N PRO A 237 -10.61 -0.02 -24.96
CA PRO A 237 -9.91 -1.22 -25.42
C PRO A 237 -8.46 -0.92 -25.76
N LEU A 238 -7.53 -1.62 -25.11
CA LEU A 238 -6.08 -1.46 -25.28
C LEU A 238 -5.63 -1.74 -26.72
N THR A 239 -6.36 -2.59 -27.43
CA THR A 239 -6.06 -3.05 -28.80
C THR A 239 -6.30 -1.98 -29.87
N GLY A 240 -7.12 -0.94 -29.60
CA GLY A 240 -7.39 0.14 -30.56
C GLY A 240 -6.28 1.18 -30.70
N ALA A 241 -5.34 1.23 -29.75
CA ALA A 241 -4.19 2.14 -29.82
C ALA A 241 -3.08 1.64 -30.77
N ALA A 242 -3.10 0.36 -31.14
CA ALA A 242 -2.14 -0.25 -32.06
C ALA A 242 -2.55 -0.17 -33.55
N SER A 243 -3.79 0.21 -33.88
CA SER A 243 -4.32 0.17 -35.26
C SER A 243 -4.72 1.54 -35.82
N GLY A 244 -3.90 2.60 -35.65
CA GLY A 244 -4.17 3.83 -36.42
C GLY A 244 -3.54 5.15 -35.98
N ARG A 245 -2.70 5.19 -34.95
CA ARG A 245 -1.85 6.36 -34.69
C ARG A 245 -0.42 5.90 -34.43
N GLY A 246 0.11 5.23 -35.45
CA GLY A 246 1.55 5.11 -35.64
C GLY A 246 2.17 6.51 -35.61
N PHE A 247 3.43 6.54 -35.23
CA PHE A 247 4.26 7.71 -35.13
C PHE A 247 4.38 8.35 -36.54
N ASP A 248 3.47 9.25 -36.92
CA ASP A 248 3.85 10.31 -37.85
C ASP A 248 4.72 11.24 -37.00
N ALA A 249 6.01 10.94 -36.98
CA ALA A 249 6.99 11.96 -36.65
C ALA A 249 6.62 13.17 -37.52
N PRO A 250 6.49 14.39 -36.96
CA PRO A 250 6.54 15.55 -37.82
C PRO A 250 7.77 15.38 -38.71
N PRO A 251 7.66 15.59 -40.03
CA PRO A 251 8.82 15.48 -40.90
C PRO A 251 9.91 16.30 -40.23
N VAL A 252 11.03 15.64 -39.94
CA VAL A 252 12.23 16.34 -39.52
C VAL A 252 12.53 17.21 -40.74
N GLU A 253 12.15 18.50 -40.66
CA GLU A 253 12.78 19.55 -41.43
C GLU A 253 14.24 19.48 -40.99
N VAL A 254 15.00 18.62 -41.67
CA VAL A 254 16.44 18.69 -41.68
C VAL A 254 16.70 20.08 -42.24
N GLU A 255 17.09 20.99 -41.35
CA GLU A 255 17.56 22.33 -41.66
C GLU A 255 18.32 22.28 -42.99
N GLU A 256 17.70 22.84 -44.05
CA GLU A 256 18.34 23.07 -45.34
C GLU A 256 19.58 23.98 -45.20
N GLU A 257 19.79 24.60 -44.04
CA GLU A 257 20.98 25.41 -43.73
C GLU A 257 22.29 24.61 -43.72
N GLU A 258 22.29 23.30 -43.42
CA GLU A 258 23.55 22.53 -43.41
C GLU A 258 24.02 22.12 -44.83
N ARG A 259 23.15 22.20 -45.84
CA ARG A 259 23.53 21.95 -47.24
C ARG A 259 24.05 23.19 -47.97
N GLU A 260 23.66 24.40 -47.56
CA GLU A 260 24.27 25.62 -48.11
C GLU A 260 25.64 25.95 -47.50
N ALA A 261 25.92 25.54 -46.27
CA ALA A 261 27.21 25.76 -45.62
C ALA A 261 28.34 24.85 -46.17
N VAL A 262 27.99 23.73 -46.81
CA VAL A 262 28.97 22.82 -47.47
C VAL A 262 29.11 23.16 -48.97
N ALA A 263 28.26 24.04 -49.50
CA ALA A 263 28.28 24.46 -50.91
C ALA A 263 28.76 25.91 -51.14
N ARG A 264 29.31 26.59 -50.12
CA ARG A 264 30.00 27.89 -50.25
C ARG A 264 31.47 27.79 -49.85
#